data_AF-A0A0R2PZU5-F1
#
_entry.id   AF-A0A0R2PZU5-F1
#
_cell.length_a   1.000
_cell.length_b   1.000
_cell.length_c   1.000
_cell.angle_alpha   90.00
_cell.angle_beta   90.00
_cell.angle_gamma   90.00
#
_symmetry.space_group_name_H-M   'P 1'
#
loop_
_entity.id
_entity.type
_entity.pdbx_description
1 polymer ?
#
loop_
_entity_poly.entity_id
_entity_poly.type
_entity_poly.pdbx_seq_one_letter_code
_entity_poly.pdbx_strand_id
1 'polypeptide(L)'
;MNIVRLIEELEYLKDIAGEDAEVRLAMQPSWPFEYSIDSVIVMTNEMREENARAELRDEGLSEEEINEQVVGAPEFEGENVIYLSEGCQLGYLPGDVTNELGW
;
A
#
# COMPACT_ATOMS: atom_id res chain seq x y z
N MET A 1 12.94 -8.83 4.51
CA MET A 1 11.93 -9.85 4.12
C MET A 1 12.58 -11.10 3.53
N ASN A 2 12.08 -12.32 3.78
CA ASN A 2 12.39 -13.52 2.98
C ASN A 2 11.10 -14.05 2.31
N ILE A 3 11.21 -14.97 1.34
CA ILE A 3 10.05 -15.45 0.57
C ILE A 3 8.94 -16.07 1.43
N VAL A 4 9.29 -16.86 2.46
CA VAL A 4 8.31 -17.50 3.33
C VAL A 4 7.55 -16.45 4.13
N ARG A 5 8.26 -15.47 4.70
CA ARG A 5 7.66 -14.36 5.44
C ARG A 5 6.78 -13.49 4.54
N LEU A 6 7.23 -13.18 3.34
CA LEU A 6 6.43 -12.42 2.38
C LEU A 6 5.15 -13.16 2.00
N ILE A 7 5.22 -14.47 1.73
CA ILE A 7 4.04 -15.29 1.44
C ILE A 7 3.09 -15.32 2.63
N GLU A 8 3.60 -15.54 3.85
CA GLU A 8 2.78 -15.54 5.08
C GLU A 8 2.04 -14.21 5.25
N GLU A 9 2.73 -13.08 5.04
CA GLU A 9 2.12 -11.74 5.13
C GLU A 9 1.08 -11.53 4.03
N LEU A 10 1.38 -11.89 2.78
CA LEU A 10 0.45 -11.75 1.68
C LEU A 10 -0.79 -12.64 1.82
N GLU A 11 -0.65 -13.88 2.28
CA GLU A 11 -1.77 -14.78 2.56
C GLU A 11 -2.67 -14.22 3.66
N TYR A 12 -2.07 -13.71 4.75
CA TYR A 12 -2.81 -13.05 5.81
C TYR A 12 -3.55 -11.80 5.30
N LEU A 13 -2.91 -10.97 4.47
CA LEU A 13 -3.53 -9.76 3.94
C LEU A 13 -4.56 -10.07 2.84
N LYS A 14 -4.42 -11.17 2.10
CA LYS A 14 -5.42 -11.64 1.13
C LYS A 14 -6.76 -11.93 1.81
N ASP A 15 -6.75 -12.51 3.01
CA ASP A 15 -7.96 -12.76 3.79
C ASP A 15 -8.69 -11.45 4.18
N ILE A 16 -7.99 -10.31 4.19
CA ILE A 16 -8.52 -8.98 4.52
C ILE A 16 -8.89 -8.21 3.24
N ALA A 17 -8.00 -8.21 2.26
CA ALA A 17 -8.08 -7.40 1.05
C ALA A 17 -8.97 -8.04 -0.03
N GLY A 18 -9.12 -9.36 -0.01
CA GLY A 18 -9.74 -10.13 -1.07
C GLY A 18 -8.72 -10.69 -2.06
N GLU A 19 -9.11 -11.74 -2.79
CA GLU A 19 -8.22 -12.49 -3.70
C GLU A 19 -7.72 -11.65 -4.88
N ASP A 20 -8.52 -10.66 -5.31
CA ASP A 20 -8.23 -9.80 -6.46
C ASP A 20 -7.59 -8.46 -6.07
N ALA A 21 -7.11 -8.31 -4.82
CA ALA A 21 -6.52 -7.05 -4.37
C ALA A 21 -5.26 -6.68 -5.17
N GLU A 22 -5.21 -5.43 -5.66
CA GLU A 22 -4.07 -4.92 -6.40
C GLU A 22 -2.83 -4.81 -5.50
N VAL A 23 -1.66 -5.21 -5.99
CA VAL A 23 -0.38 -5.05 -5.26
C VAL A 23 0.43 -3.92 -5.88
N ARG A 24 0.83 -2.94 -5.07
CA ARG A 24 1.63 -1.79 -5.49
C ARG A 24 2.96 -1.71 -4.74
N LEU A 25 4.01 -1.32 -5.45
CA LEU A 25 5.30 -0.96 -4.86
C LEU A 25 5.38 0.56 -4.69
N ALA A 26 5.65 1.02 -3.46
CA ALA A 26 5.98 2.42 -3.21
C ALA A 26 7.50 2.56 -3.05
N MET A 27 8.13 3.34 -3.94
CA MET A 27 9.58 3.59 -3.92
C MET A 27 9.89 5.03 -4.37
N GLN A 28 11.02 5.59 -3.94
CA GLN A 28 11.47 6.92 -4.39
C GLN A 28 12.96 6.97 -4.87
N PRO A 29 13.40 6.17 -5.86
CA PRO A 29 14.80 6.17 -6.29
C PRO A 29 15.09 7.08 -7.51
N SER A 30 16.34 7.53 -7.61
CA SER A 30 16.89 8.23 -8.79
C SER A 30 17.82 7.37 -9.66
N TRP A 31 18.08 6.11 -9.27
CA TRP A 31 19.05 5.19 -9.87
C TRP A 31 18.61 3.72 -9.74
N PRO A 32 19.14 2.78 -10.56
CA PRO A 32 18.79 1.35 -10.48
C PRO A 32 19.48 0.70 -9.27
N PHE A 33 18.77 0.68 -8.14
CA PHE A 33 19.22 0.09 -6.89
C PHE A 33 18.34 -1.09 -6.48
N GLU A 34 18.92 -2.01 -5.70
CA GLU A 34 18.16 -3.05 -4.99
C GLU A 34 17.77 -2.57 -3.60
N TYR A 35 16.59 -2.98 -3.17
CA TYR A 35 16.04 -2.65 -1.87
C TYR A 35 15.50 -3.90 -1.18
N SER A 36 15.64 -3.94 0.14
CA SER A 36 14.86 -4.87 0.94
C SER A 36 13.42 -4.36 1.08
N ILE A 37 12.46 -5.29 1.19
CA ILE A 37 11.09 -4.96 1.60
C ILE A 37 11.08 -4.89 3.13
N ASP A 38 10.54 -3.81 3.68
CA ASP A 38 10.38 -3.59 5.13
C ASP A 38 9.06 -4.16 5.63
N SER A 39 7.95 -3.74 5.03
CA SER A 39 6.61 -4.10 5.46
C SER A 39 5.63 -4.26 4.29
N VAL A 40 4.60 -5.07 4.55
CA VAL A 40 3.45 -5.27 3.67
C VAL A 40 2.21 -4.81 4.41
N ILE A 41 1.47 -3.87 3.82
CA ILE A 41 0.27 -3.30 4.43
C ILE A 41 -0.93 -3.44 3.50
N VAL A 42 -2.10 -3.70 4.06
CA VAL A 42 -3.37 -3.60 3.32
C VAL A 42 -3.96 -2.22 3.52
N MET A 43 -4.54 -1.68 2.45
CA MET A 43 -5.37 -0.49 2.47
C MET A 43 -6.74 -0.84 1.89
N THR A 44 -7.73 -0.97 2.78
CA THR A 44 -9.11 -1.23 2.39
C THR A 44 -9.90 0.07 2.23
N ASN A 45 -11.04 0.02 1.55
CA ASN A 45 -11.94 1.18 1.45
C ASN A 45 -12.45 1.65 2.81
N GLU A 46 -12.74 0.72 3.72
CA GLU A 46 -13.14 1.04 5.09
C GLU A 46 -12.03 1.79 5.85
N MET A 47 -10.78 1.35 5.73
CA MET A 47 -9.64 2.04 6.33
C MET A 47 -9.43 3.44 5.73
N ARG A 48 -9.63 3.59 4.41
CA ARG A 48 -9.56 4.91 3.74
C ARG A 48 -10.65 5.84 4.27
N GLU A 49 -11.87 5.34 4.40
CA GLU A 49 -13.00 6.08 4.97
C GLU A 49 -12.71 6.52 6.40
N GLU A 50 -12.22 5.60 7.24
CA GLU A 50 -11.88 5.88 8.64
C GLU A 50 -10.77 6.93 8.77
N ASN A 51 -9.71 6.81 7.96
CA ASN A 51 -8.60 7.77 7.92
C ASN A 51 -9.08 9.16 7.51
N ALA A 52 -9.89 9.26 6.44
CA ALA A 52 -10.44 10.54 6.00
C ALA A 52 -11.35 11.17 7.08
N ARG A 53 -12.18 10.37 7.75
CA ARG A 53 -12.98 10.84 8.89
C ARG A 53 -12.09 11.34 10.04
N ALA A 54 -10.97 10.68 10.32
CA ALA A 54 -10.04 11.10 11.36
C ALA A 54 -9.37 12.43 11.02
N GLU A 55 -8.93 12.62 9.78
CA GLU A 55 -8.34 13.88 9.30
C GLU A 55 -9.33 15.05 9.39
N LEU A 56 -10.57 14.86 8.92
CA LEU A 56 -11.61 15.91 8.99
C LEU A 56 -11.99 16.27 10.43
N ARG A 57 -11.95 15.31 11.36
CA ARG A 57 -12.12 15.59 12.80
C ARG A 57 -10.98 16.44 13.36
N ASP A 58 -9.75 16.14 12.97
CA ASP A 58 -8.58 16.93 13.39
C ASP A 58 -8.61 18.36 12.83
N GLU A 59 -9.25 18.55 11.67
CA GLU A 59 -9.55 19.87 11.09
C GLU A 59 -10.71 20.60 11.80
N GLY A 60 -11.41 19.94 12.72
CA GLY A 60 -12.45 20.53 13.58
C GLY A 60 -13.86 20.50 12.99
N LEU A 61 -14.11 19.69 11.96
CA LEU A 61 -15.45 19.53 11.39
C LEU A 61 -16.38 18.75 12.34
N SER A 62 -17.67 19.06 12.26
CA SER A 62 -18.71 18.30 12.97
C SER A 62 -19.01 16.97 12.29
N GLU A 63 -19.60 16.03 13.04
CA GLU A 63 -20.01 14.72 12.49
C GLU A 63 -21.03 14.83 11.34
N GLU A 64 -21.84 15.89 11.30
CA GLU A 64 -22.76 16.15 10.19
C GLU A 64 -21.98 16.51 8.91
N GLU A 65 -21.03 17.45 9.02
CA GLU A 65 -20.18 17.88 7.89
C GLU A 65 -19.27 16.75 7.39
N ILE A 66 -18.77 15.91 8.29
CA ILE A 66 -17.96 14.73 7.93
C ILE A 66 -18.81 13.72 7.13
N ASN A 67 -20.04 13.45 7.57
CA ASN A 67 -20.90 12.50 6.87
C ASN A 67 -21.27 12.97 5.46
N GLU A 68 -21.50 14.27 5.27
CA GLU A 68 -21.77 14.83 3.94
C GLU A 68 -20.60 14.66 2.96
N GLN A 69 -19.37 14.66 3.45
CA GLN A 69 -18.17 14.54 2.63
C GLN A 69 -17.74 13.10 2.38
N VAL A 70 -18.00 12.21 3.33
CA VAL A 70 -17.43 10.85 3.31
C VAL A 70 -18.43 9.80 2.79
N VAL A 71 -19.71 9.92 3.15
CA VAL A 71 -20.71 8.88 2.83
C VAL A 71 -21.02 8.89 1.34
N GLY A 72 -20.70 7.78 0.67
CA GLY A 72 -20.95 7.60 -0.76
C GLY A 72 -20.01 8.44 -1.65
N ALA A 73 -18.89 8.93 -1.11
CA ALA A 73 -17.89 9.60 -1.91
C ALA A 73 -17.15 8.57 -2.80
N PRO A 74 -16.98 8.86 -4.11
CA PRO A 74 -16.42 7.92 -5.07
C PRO A 74 -14.94 7.61 -4.82
N GLU A 75 -14.24 8.43 -4.05
CA GLU A 75 -12.85 8.20 -3.63
C GLU A 75 -12.66 7.01 -2.68
N PHE A 76 -13.75 6.55 -2.04
CA PHE A 76 -13.78 5.31 -1.24
C PHE A 76 -14.38 4.14 -2.02
N GLU A 77 -14.77 4.34 -3.28
CA GLU A 77 -15.23 3.30 -4.20
C GLU A 77 -14.04 2.82 -5.04
N GLY A 78 -13.43 1.70 -4.67
CA GLY A 78 -12.32 1.13 -5.39
C GLY A 78 -11.95 -0.27 -4.93
N GLU A 79 -10.88 -0.82 -5.50
CA GLU A 79 -10.33 -2.09 -5.03
C GLU A 79 -9.44 -1.86 -3.79
N ASN A 80 -9.38 -2.89 -2.94
CA ASN A 80 -8.41 -2.91 -1.86
C ASN A 80 -7.00 -3.03 -2.47
N VAL A 81 -6.02 -2.41 -1.82
CA VAL A 81 -4.65 -2.38 -2.34
C VAL A 81 -3.69 -2.86 -1.26
N ILE A 82 -2.75 -3.72 -1.64
CA ILE A 82 -1.63 -4.13 -0.79
C ILE A 82 -0.40 -3.31 -1.20
N TYR A 83 0.21 -2.61 -0.25
CA TYR A 83 1.43 -1.84 -0.48
C TYR A 83 2.65 -2.57 0.08
N LEU A 84 3.71 -2.62 -0.73
CA LEU A 84 5.05 -3.01 -0.29
C LEU A 84 5.86 -1.75 -0.01
N SER A 85 6.40 -1.63 1.20
CA SER A 85 7.25 -0.52 1.60
C SER A 85 8.74 -0.85 1.42
N GLU A 86 9.50 0.17 1.05
CA GLU A 86 10.96 0.13 1.01
C GLU A 86 11.54 -0.03 2.43
N GLY A 87 12.51 -0.94 2.58
CA GLY A 87 13.39 -1.02 3.74
C GLY A 87 14.68 -0.26 3.53
N CYS A 88 15.77 -0.98 3.29
CA CYS A 88 17.07 -0.38 3.04
C CYS A 88 17.63 -0.73 1.67
N GLN A 89 18.39 0.21 1.09
CA GLN A 89 19.18 -0.01 -0.10
C GLN A 89 20.26 -1.08 0.16
N LEU A 90 20.28 -2.11 -0.68
CA LEU A 90 21.24 -3.21 -0.63
C LEU A 90 22.45 -2.96 -1.53
N GLY A 91 22.26 -2.24 -2.64
CA GLY A 91 23.31 -1.92 -3.59
C GLY A 91 22.78 -1.51 -4.96
N TYR A 92 23.62 -1.63 -5.98
CA TYR A 92 23.21 -1.53 -7.38
C TYR A 92 22.49 -2.79 -7.81
N LEU A 93 21.52 -2.63 -8.71
CA LEU A 93 20.88 -3.76 -9.37
C LEU A 93 21.91 -4.57 -10.17
N PRO A 94 22.05 -5.89 -9.90
CA PRO A 94 22.89 -6.77 -10.69
C PRO A 94 22.50 -6.72 -12.17
N GLY A 95 23.51 -6.82 -13.04
CA GLY A 95 23.30 -6.66 -14.48
C GLY A 95 22.44 -7.77 -15.10
N ASP A 96 22.53 -8.99 -14.58
CA ASP A 96 21.66 -10.11 -14.95
C ASP A 96 20.19 -9.85 -14.58
N VAL A 97 19.92 -9.34 -13.38
CA VAL A 97 18.55 -8.97 -12.96
C VAL A 97 18.01 -7.81 -13.80
N THR A 98 18.84 -6.81 -14.10
CA THR A 98 18.49 -5.68 -14.97
C THR A 98 18.07 -6.16 -16.37
N ASN A 99 18.79 -7.13 -16.94
CA ASN A 99 18.49 -7.72 -18.24
C ASN A 99 17.15 -8.48 -18.23
N GLU A 100 16.87 -9.27 -17.19
CA GLU A 100 15.60 -10.00 -17.03
C GLU A 100 14.40 -9.06 -16.85
N LEU A 101 14.61 -7.90 -16.21
CA LEU A 101 13.61 -6.84 -16.08
C LEU A 101 13.44 -6.00 -17.36
N GLY A 102 14.33 -6.16 -18.35
CA GLY A 102 14.28 -5.43 -19.62
C GLY A 102 14.63 -3.94 -19.51
N TRP A 103 15.46 -3.56 -18.54
CA TRP A 103 15.92 -2.18 -18.31
C TRP A 103 17.20 -1.84 -19.09
#